data_AF-A0A7L4N5E2-F1
#
_entry.id   AF-A0A7L4N5E2-F1
#
_cell.length_a   1.000
_cell.length_b   1.000
_cell.length_c   1.000
_cell.angle_alpha   90.00
_cell.angle_beta   90.00
_cell.angle_gamma   90.00
#
_symmetry.space_group_name_H-M   'P 1'
#
loop_
_entity.id
_entity.type
_entity.pdbx_description
1 polymer ?
#
loop_
_entity_poly.entity_id
_entity_poly.type
_entity_poly.pdbx_seq_one_letter_code
_entity_poly.pdbx_strand_id
1 'polypeptide(L)'
;GFKETAFLYAISSAGLTHAMAKACSAGRMERCTCDEAPDLENREAWQWGGCGDNLKYSNKFVKEFLGRKPNKDLRARVDFHNNLVGMKVIKAGVETTCKCHGVSGSCTVRTCWRQLSPFHEIGKQLKQKYETSLKVGSTTNEATGEGDISPPKKSIPGHSDQIPRTTDLVYIDDSPSFCMMSRYSPGTSGRKCYKDKNCDSICCGRGHNTQSRVVTRPCQCQVRWCCYVECKQCTQREEVYTCKD
;
A
#
# COMPACT_ATOMS: atom_id res chain seq x y z
N GLY A 1 12.22 14.17 4.04
CA GLY A 1 11.18 13.29 3.48
C GLY A 1 11.18 13.46 2.02
N PHE A 2 11.84 12.63 1.22
CA PHE A 2 11.77 11.18 1.33
C PHE A 2 10.60 10.70 0.48
N LYS A 3 10.79 10.49 -0.83
CA LYS A 3 9.79 9.85 -1.70
C LYS A 3 9.33 8.51 -1.09
N GLU A 4 10.28 7.76 -0.52
CA GLU A 4 10.08 6.49 0.17
C GLU A 4 9.34 6.68 1.49
N THR A 5 9.61 7.79 2.21
CA THR A 5 8.86 8.14 3.42
C THR A 5 7.40 8.43 3.10
N ALA A 6 7.12 9.14 2.00
CA ALA A 6 5.75 9.44 1.58
C ALA A 6 4.94 8.15 1.32
N PHE A 7 5.56 7.18 0.63
CA PHE A 7 4.97 5.87 0.42
C PHE A 7 4.80 5.10 1.74
N LEU A 8 5.78 5.15 2.64
CA LEU A 8 5.72 4.48 3.95
C LEU A 8 4.51 4.94 4.77
N TYR A 9 4.26 6.24 4.86
CA TYR A 9 3.09 6.77 5.55
C TYR A 9 1.79 6.30 4.89
N ALA A 10 1.70 6.39 3.57
CA ALA A 10 0.50 5.99 2.84
C ALA A 10 0.19 4.49 2.93
N ILE A 11 1.19 3.61 2.79
CA ILE A 11 0.97 2.16 2.91
C ILE A 11 0.66 1.76 4.35
N SER A 12 1.25 2.44 5.34
CA SER A 12 0.98 2.17 6.76
C SER A 12 -0.44 2.58 7.15
N SER A 13 -0.88 3.78 6.78
CA SER A 13 -2.26 4.23 7.05
C SER A 13 -3.30 3.37 6.32
N ALA A 14 -3.00 2.96 5.07
CA ALA A 14 -3.81 2.03 4.32
C ALA A 14 -3.88 0.65 5.00
N GLY A 15 -2.74 0.12 5.46
CA GLY A 15 -2.66 -1.16 6.17
C GLY A 15 -3.42 -1.16 7.49
N LEU A 16 -3.27 -0.13 8.31
CA LEU A 16 -4.04 0.08 9.54
C LEU A 16 -5.55 0.08 9.24
N THR A 17 -5.97 0.85 8.24
CA THR A 17 -7.38 0.95 7.85
C THR A 17 -7.93 -0.39 7.36
N HIS A 18 -7.16 -1.10 6.54
CA HIS A 18 -7.55 -2.40 5.95
C HIS A 18 -7.67 -3.48 7.03
N ALA A 19 -6.66 -3.60 7.89
CA ALA A 19 -6.63 -4.58 8.96
C ALA A 19 -7.76 -4.35 9.97
N MET A 20 -8.01 -3.10 10.36
CA MET A 20 -9.08 -2.74 11.29
C MET A 20 -10.47 -3.05 10.72
N ALA A 21 -10.71 -2.72 9.44
CA ALA A 21 -12.01 -2.94 8.80
C ALA A 21 -12.33 -4.43 8.70
N LYS A 22 -11.31 -5.25 8.38
CA LYS A 22 -11.41 -6.71 8.35
C LYS A 22 -11.54 -7.33 9.74
N ALA A 23 -10.91 -6.76 10.76
CA ALA A 23 -11.05 -7.23 12.13
C ALA A 23 -12.46 -6.99 12.67
N CYS A 24 -13.08 -5.85 12.33
CA CYS A 24 -14.48 -5.55 12.65
C CYS A 24 -15.44 -6.54 11.99
N SER A 25 -15.30 -6.80 10.67
CA SER A 25 -16.18 -7.73 9.96
C SER A 25 -15.99 -9.19 10.37
N ALA A 26 -14.78 -9.56 10.82
CA ALA A 26 -14.49 -10.88 11.37
C ALA A 26 -14.92 -11.07 12.84
N GLY A 27 -15.52 -10.05 13.48
CA GLY A 27 -15.93 -10.11 14.89
C GLY A 27 -14.77 -10.23 15.88
N ARG A 28 -13.55 -9.81 15.49
CA ARG A 28 -12.35 -9.86 16.35
C ARG A 28 -12.18 -8.62 17.24
N MET A 29 -13.10 -7.67 17.15
CA MET A 29 -13.06 -6.38 17.83
C MET A 29 -14.39 -6.13 18.51
N GLU A 30 -14.38 -5.78 19.79
CA GLU A 30 -15.62 -5.58 20.57
C GLU A 30 -16.33 -4.26 20.24
N ARG A 31 -15.58 -3.25 19.80
CA ARG A 31 -16.08 -1.86 19.62
C ARG A 31 -16.57 -1.55 18.20
N CYS A 32 -16.63 -2.55 17.33
CA CYS A 32 -17.14 -2.40 15.97
C CYS A 32 -17.71 -3.71 15.45
N THR A 33 -18.68 -3.60 14.54
CA THR A 33 -19.31 -4.70 13.81
C THR A 33 -19.03 -4.57 12.32
N CYS A 34 -19.59 -5.43 11.47
CA CYS A 34 -19.50 -5.24 10.01
C CYS A 34 -20.30 -4.04 9.48
N ASP A 35 -20.01 -3.69 8.22
CA ASP A 35 -20.88 -2.83 7.41
C ASP A 35 -22.04 -3.65 6.84
N GLU A 36 -23.27 -3.31 7.26
CA GLU A 36 -24.50 -3.97 6.81
C GLU A 36 -24.96 -3.50 5.43
N ALA A 37 -24.39 -2.38 4.91
CA ALA A 37 -24.66 -1.85 3.58
C ALA A 37 -26.17 -1.83 3.20
N PRO A 38 -27.01 -1.09 3.96
CA PRO A 38 -28.48 -1.13 3.83
C PRO A 38 -29.00 -0.60 2.49
N ASP A 39 -28.14 0.08 1.73
CA ASP A 39 -28.40 0.59 0.39
C ASP A 39 -28.19 -0.46 -0.71
N LEU A 40 -27.56 -1.60 -0.41
CA LEU A 40 -27.57 -2.74 -1.31
C LEU A 40 -28.95 -3.38 -1.31
N GLU A 41 -29.47 -3.73 -2.49
CA GLU A 41 -30.75 -4.43 -2.66
C GLU A 41 -30.67 -5.88 -2.15
N ASN A 42 -30.51 -6.04 -0.84
CA ASN A 42 -30.75 -7.29 -0.11
C ASN A 42 -32.19 -7.27 0.49
N ARG A 43 -33.12 -6.52 -0.12
CA ARG A 43 -34.36 -6.00 0.51
C ARG A 43 -35.51 -7.00 0.62
N GLU A 44 -35.37 -8.20 0.08
CA GLU A 44 -36.42 -9.21 0.27
C GLU A 44 -36.26 -9.84 1.66
N ALA A 45 -37.36 -9.97 2.42
CA ALA A 45 -37.36 -10.37 3.84
C ALA A 45 -36.70 -11.74 4.14
N TRP A 46 -36.38 -12.52 3.11
CA TRP A 46 -35.77 -13.84 3.18
C TRP A 46 -34.30 -13.85 2.70
N GLN A 47 -33.76 -12.72 2.24
CA GLN A 47 -32.35 -12.58 1.87
C GLN A 47 -31.51 -12.25 3.11
N TRP A 48 -30.50 -13.07 3.39
CA TRP A 48 -29.51 -12.76 4.42
C TRP A 48 -28.74 -11.49 4.02
N GLY A 49 -28.55 -10.56 4.96
CA GLY A 49 -27.60 -9.46 4.79
C GLY A 49 -26.17 -9.99 4.83
N GLY A 50 -25.29 -9.47 3.97
CA GLY A 50 -23.88 -9.80 4.02
C GLY A 50 -23.15 -8.98 5.09
N CYS A 51 -22.02 -9.49 5.60
CA CYS A 51 -21.21 -8.83 6.61
C CYS A 51 -19.98 -8.20 5.93
N GLY A 52 -20.09 -6.91 5.58
CA GLY A 52 -19.05 -6.17 4.87
C GLY A 52 -17.92 -5.65 5.75
N ASP A 53 -16.76 -5.36 5.15
CA ASP A 53 -15.62 -4.77 5.84
C ASP A 53 -15.97 -3.35 6.35
N ASN A 54 -15.84 -3.08 7.66
CA ASN A 54 -16.30 -1.82 8.25
C ASN A 54 -15.30 -0.67 8.05
N LEU A 55 -15.29 -0.15 6.82
CA LEU A 55 -14.39 0.93 6.43
C LEU A 55 -14.73 2.27 7.10
N LYS A 56 -16.01 2.53 7.41
CA LYS A 56 -16.45 3.78 8.04
C LYS A 56 -15.84 3.93 9.44
N TYR A 57 -15.97 2.90 10.27
CA TYR A 57 -15.39 2.88 11.60
C TYR A 57 -13.85 3.00 11.53
N SER A 58 -13.24 2.18 10.68
CA SER A 58 -11.78 2.10 10.55
C SER A 58 -11.18 3.42 10.08
N ASN A 59 -11.79 4.09 9.09
CA ASN A 59 -11.34 5.41 8.65
C ASN A 59 -11.44 6.45 9.77
N LYS A 60 -12.51 6.43 10.57
CA LYS A 60 -12.64 7.36 11.69
C LYS A 60 -11.54 7.12 12.72
N PHE A 61 -11.39 5.87 13.17
CA PHE A 61 -10.41 5.49 14.18
C PHE A 61 -8.98 5.80 13.73
N VAL A 62 -8.59 5.35 12.53
CA VAL A 62 -7.22 5.53 12.02
C VAL A 62 -6.90 7.01 11.80
N LYS A 63 -7.88 7.82 11.34
CA LYS A 63 -7.69 9.26 11.18
C LYS A 63 -7.46 9.96 12.53
N GLU A 64 -8.15 9.55 13.58
CA GLU A 64 -7.95 10.08 14.94
C GLU A 64 -6.64 9.57 15.56
N PHE A 65 -6.32 8.28 15.36
CA PHE A 65 -5.09 7.65 15.84
C PHE A 65 -3.83 8.24 15.22
N LEU A 66 -3.84 8.48 13.90
CA LEU A 66 -2.74 9.09 13.17
C LEU A 66 -2.76 10.63 13.21
N GLY A 67 -3.80 11.25 13.78
CA GLY A 67 -4.10 12.66 13.55
C GLY A 67 -4.42 13.50 14.78
N ARG A 68 -3.46 14.38 15.13
CA ARG A 68 -3.74 15.79 15.47
C ARG A 68 -3.26 16.66 14.30
N LYS A 69 -4.02 17.71 13.93
CA LYS A 69 -3.64 18.61 12.84
C LYS A 69 -2.30 19.30 13.15
N PRO A 70 -1.28 19.21 12.28
CA PRO A 70 -0.02 19.91 12.48
C PRO A 70 -0.22 21.40 12.22
N ASN A 71 0.02 22.23 13.24
CA ASN A 71 -0.34 23.65 13.17
C ASN A 71 0.72 24.54 12.49
N LYS A 72 1.96 24.06 12.25
CA LYS A 72 3.03 24.86 11.60
C LYS A 72 4.07 24.08 10.77
N ASP A 73 4.43 22.84 11.15
CA ASP A 73 5.50 22.08 10.46
C ASP A 73 5.07 21.54 9.07
N LEU A 74 5.80 21.92 8.01
CA LEU A 74 5.57 21.43 6.65
C LEU A 74 5.74 19.90 6.56
N ARG A 75 6.73 19.34 7.26
CA ARG A 75 6.99 17.89 7.26
C ARG A 75 5.80 17.13 7.81
N ALA A 76 5.30 17.54 8.98
CA ALA A 76 4.10 16.95 9.55
C ALA A 76 2.85 17.12 8.66
N ARG A 77 2.69 18.26 7.97
CA ARG A 77 1.60 18.45 6.99
C ARG A 77 1.71 17.45 5.83
N VAL A 78 2.91 17.26 5.29
CA VAL A 78 3.19 16.31 4.20
C VAL A 78 2.94 14.87 4.63
N ASP A 79 3.42 14.48 5.80
CA ASP A 79 3.23 13.14 6.34
C ASP A 79 1.73 12.86 6.59
N PHE A 80 0.98 13.85 7.13
CA PHE A 80 -0.47 13.75 7.29
C PHE A 80 -1.22 13.66 5.94
N HIS A 81 -0.81 14.42 4.93
CA HIS A 81 -1.37 14.31 3.58
C HIS A 81 -1.19 12.89 3.01
N ASN A 82 0.02 12.34 3.12
CA ASN A 82 0.33 11.00 2.62
C ASN A 82 -0.48 9.92 3.36
N ASN A 83 -0.71 10.07 4.67
CA ASN A 83 -1.64 9.21 5.41
C ASN A 83 -3.05 9.24 4.81
N LEU A 84 -3.58 10.44 4.51
CA LEU A 84 -4.90 10.58 3.90
C LEU A 84 -4.97 10.01 2.49
N VAL A 85 -3.89 10.12 1.69
CA VAL A 85 -3.81 9.48 0.37
C VAL A 85 -3.93 7.96 0.50
N GLY A 86 -3.20 7.34 1.44
CA GLY A 86 -3.31 5.91 1.74
C GLY A 86 -4.75 5.46 2.03
N MET A 87 -5.44 6.19 2.93
CA MET A 87 -6.82 5.91 3.29
C MET A 87 -7.81 6.12 2.12
N LYS A 88 -7.55 7.10 1.25
CA LYS A 88 -8.34 7.33 0.03
C LYS A 88 -8.20 6.18 -0.96
N VAL A 89 -7.00 5.63 -1.13
CA VAL A 89 -6.78 4.47 -2.03
C VAL A 89 -7.56 3.25 -1.53
N ILE A 90 -7.55 2.97 -0.22
CA ILE A 90 -8.39 1.91 0.37
C ILE A 90 -9.87 2.15 0.06
N LYS A 91 -10.34 3.38 0.26
CA LYS A 91 -11.75 3.72 0.02
C LYS A 91 -12.15 3.57 -1.45
N ALA A 92 -11.26 3.87 -2.38
CA ALA A 92 -11.51 3.71 -3.81
C ALA A 92 -11.54 2.24 -4.26
N GLY A 93 -10.80 1.36 -3.58
CA GLY A 93 -10.79 -0.09 -3.82
C GLY A 93 -11.87 -0.88 -3.06
N VAL A 94 -12.98 -0.25 -2.70
CA VAL A 94 -14.12 -0.99 -2.13
C VAL A 94 -14.98 -1.52 -3.26
N GLU A 95 -15.22 -2.82 -3.27
CA GLU A 95 -16.06 -3.47 -4.28
C GLU A 95 -17.25 -4.17 -3.63
N THR A 96 -18.37 -4.23 -4.34
CA THR A 96 -19.51 -5.04 -3.94
C THR A 96 -19.27 -6.49 -4.36
N THR A 97 -19.16 -7.38 -3.39
CA THR A 97 -19.02 -8.83 -3.61
C THR A 97 -20.33 -9.53 -3.30
N CYS A 98 -20.73 -10.48 -4.14
CA CYS A 98 -21.97 -11.23 -3.96
C CYS A 98 -21.72 -12.73 -3.95
N LYS A 99 -22.50 -13.46 -3.14
CA LYS A 99 -22.54 -14.93 -3.14
C LYS A 99 -23.91 -15.42 -3.56
N CYS A 100 -23.93 -16.25 -4.59
CA CYS A 100 -25.11 -16.92 -5.10
C CYS A 100 -25.40 -18.20 -4.31
N HIS A 101 -26.67 -18.43 -4.01
CA HIS A 101 -27.10 -19.59 -3.23
C HIS A 101 -28.51 -20.07 -3.63
N GLY A 102 -28.89 -19.84 -4.88
CA GLY A 102 -30.05 -20.50 -5.49
C GLY A 102 -29.80 -21.99 -5.72
N VAL A 103 -30.86 -22.71 -6.08
CA VAL A 103 -30.84 -24.16 -6.37
C VAL A 103 -29.70 -24.49 -7.34
N SER A 104 -28.92 -25.52 -7.02
CA SER A 104 -27.75 -25.97 -7.80
C SER A 104 -26.69 -24.87 -8.07
N GLY A 105 -26.56 -23.87 -7.19
CA GLY A 105 -25.58 -22.79 -7.33
C GLY A 105 -26.01 -21.64 -8.24
N SER A 106 -27.29 -21.56 -8.60
CA SER A 106 -27.84 -20.44 -9.37
C SER A 106 -27.81 -19.11 -8.59
N CYS A 107 -27.80 -17.99 -9.32
CA CYS A 107 -27.79 -16.62 -8.78
C CYS A 107 -29.19 -15.96 -8.72
N THR A 108 -30.27 -16.75 -8.82
CA THR A 108 -31.64 -16.25 -8.61
C THR A 108 -31.81 -15.66 -7.22
N VAL A 109 -31.07 -16.21 -6.25
CA VAL A 109 -30.86 -15.65 -4.93
C VAL A 109 -29.38 -15.34 -4.76
N ARG A 110 -29.08 -14.12 -4.31
CA ARG A 110 -27.72 -13.72 -3.94
C ARG A 110 -27.75 -12.77 -2.75
N THR A 111 -26.70 -12.82 -1.97
CA THR A 111 -26.42 -11.84 -0.90
C THR A 111 -25.18 -11.07 -1.29
N CYS A 112 -25.22 -9.75 -1.19
CA CYS A 112 -24.10 -8.86 -1.51
C CYS A 112 -23.62 -8.08 -0.28
N TRP A 113 -22.32 -7.81 -0.20
CA TRP A 113 -21.68 -6.97 0.81
C TRP A 113 -20.53 -6.16 0.22
N ARG A 114 -20.11 -5.11 0.93
CA ARG A 114 -18.91 -4.34 0.58
C ARG A 114 -17.67 -5.03 1.11
N GLN A 115 -16.70 -5.27 0.24
CA GLN A 115 -15.44 -5.92 0.57
C GLN A 115 -14.27 -5.05 0.12
N LEU A 116 -13.23 -4.97 0.94
CA LEU A 116 -11.98 -4.33 0.55
C LEU A 116 -11.23 -5.20 -0.47
N SER A 117 -10.65 -4.57 -1.50
CA SER A 117 -9.70 -5.23 -2.38
C SER A 117 -8.57 -5.94 -1.60
N PRO A 118 -7.99 -7.00 -2.17
CA PRO A 118 -6.77 -7.59 -1.63
C PRO A 118 -5.68 -6.54 -1.43
N PHE A 119 -4.94 -6.63 -0.33
CA PHE A 119 -3.96 -5.59 0.03
C PHE A 119 -2.81 -5.46 -0.98
N HIS A 120 -2.50 -6.51 -1.75
CA HIS A 120 -1.49 -6.43 -2.81
C HIS A 120 -1.89 -5.48 -3.95
N GLU A 121 -3.18 -5.40 -4.30
CA GLU A 121 -3.68 -4.44 -5.29
C GLU A 121 -3.60 -3.00 -4.77
N ILE A 122 -3.90 -2.80 -3.48
CA ILE A 122 -3.68 -1.51 -2.80
C ILE A 122 -2.21 -1.10 -2.85
N GLY A 123 -1.30 -2.04 -2.54
CA GLY A 123 0.14 -1.84 -2.62
C GLY A 123 0.60 -1.45 -4.03
N LYS A 124 0.04 -2.09 -5.06
CA LYS A 124 0.32 -1.76 -6.47
C LYS A 124 -0.15 -0.36 -6.84
N GLN A 125 -1.36 0.04 -6.44
CA GLN A 125 -1.86 1.40 -6.67
C GLN A 125 -1.02 2.46 -5.96
N LEU A 126 -0.66 2.23 -4.69
CA LEU A 126 0.23 3.14 -3.96
C LEU A 126 1.64 3.17 -4.56
N LYS A 127 2.13 2.06 -5.12
CA LYS A 127 3.41 2.00 -5.81
C LYS A 127 3.41 2.82 -7.09
N GLN A 128 2.30 2.86 -7.83
CA GLN A 128 2.13 3.74 -8.98
C GLN A 128 2.14 5.21 -8.55
N LYS A 129 1.40 5.56 -7.48
CA LYS A 129 1.42 6.91 -6.90
C LYS A 129 2.78 7.31 -6.34
N TYR A 130 3.56 6.35 -5.86
CA TYR A 130 4.97 6.58 -5.54
C TYR A 130 5.71 7.00 -6.79
N GLU A 131 5.60 6.29 -7.92
CA GLU A 131 6.37 6.66 -9.12
C GLU A 131 6.07 8.06 -9.62
N THR A 132 4.80 8.49 -9.56
CA THR A 132 4.32 9.81 -10.00
C THR A 132 4.25 10.85 -8.88
N SER A 133 4.88 10.61 -7.73
CA SER A 133 4.81 11.53 -6.58
C SER A 133 5.46 12.88 -6.88
N LEU A 134 4.97 13.94 -6.21
CA LEU A 134 5.39 15.32 -6.46
C LEU A 134 6.32 15.84 -5.37
N LYS A 135 7.43 16.47 -5.77
CA LYS A 135 8.27 17.24 -4.83
C LYS A 135 7.57 18.56 -4.51
N VAL A 136 7.47 18.90 -3.23
CA VAL A 136 6.92 20.14 -2.72
C VAL A 136 8.02 20.89 -1.97
N GLY A 137 8.25 22.16 -2.34
CA GLY A 137 9.26 22.99 -1.69
C GLY A 137 8.75 23.68 -0.43
N SER A 138 9.67 23.99 0.49
CA SER A 138 9.51 25.05 1.48
C SER A 138 10.28 26.25 0.95
N THR A 139 9.62 27.27 0.41
CA THR A 139 10.30 28.51 0.02
C THR A 139 10.46 29.39 1.26
N THR A 140 11.53 29.19 2.02
CA THR A 140 12.00 30.25 2.94
C THR A 140 12.91 31.17 2.14
N ASN A 141 12.39 32.32 1.71
CA ASN A 141 13.24 33.42 1.25
C ASN A 141 14.12 33.86 2.42
N GLU A 142 15.44 33.64 2.34
CA GLU A 142 16.39 34.02 3.39
C GLU A 142 16.60 35.56 3.51
N ALA A 143 15.96 36.37 2.66
CA ALA A 143 16.12 37.83 2.66
C ALA A 143 14.95 38.63 3.27
N THR A 144 13.78 38.02 3.45
CA THR A 144 12.59 38.62 4.07
C THR A 144 11.72 37.45 4.51
N GLY A 145 11.43 37.30 5.80
CA GLY A 145 10.77 36.12 6.38
C GLY A 145 9.32 35.84 5.95
N GLU A 146 9.01 35.90 4.66
CA GLU A 146 7.73 35.57 4.04
C GLU A 146 7.99 34.77 2.74
N GLY A 147 7.45 33.56 2.69
CA GLY A 147 7.63 32.58 1.61
C GLY A 147 6.55 32.68 0.55
N ASP A 148 6.95 32.85 -0.71
CA ASP A 148 6.05 32.82 -1.86
C ASP A 148 6.25 31.51 -2.66
N ILE A 149 5.14 30.93 -3.12
CA ILE A 149 5.06 29.65 -3.85
C ILE A 149 4.68 29.97 -5.30
N SER A 150 5.56 29.68 -6.26
CA SER A 150 5.22 29.78 -7.69
C SER A 150 4.97 28.42 -8.34
N PRO A 151 3.75 28.15 -8.83
CA PRO A 151 3.52 27.33 -10.01
C PRO A 151 3.37 28.24 -11.26
N PRO A 152 3.62 27.74 -12.48
CA PRO A 152 3.49 28.56 -13.68
C PRO A 152 2.02 28.90 -13.96
N LYS A 153 1.71 30.19 -13.77
CA LYS A 153 0.57 30.97 -14.27
C LYS A 153 -0.80 30.81 -13.57
N LYS A 154 -1.22 31.98 -13.04
CA LYS A 154 -2.53 32.43 -12.54
C LYS A 154 -2.92 31.97 -11.12
N SER A 155 -2.23 32.49 -10.11
CA SER A 155 -2.72 32.53 -8.72
C SER A 155 -3.25 33.92 -8.37
N ILE A 156 -4.40 33.92 -7.69
CA ILE A 156 -5.02 35.04 -6.99
C ILE A 156 -4.17 35.33 -5.74
N PRO A 157 -3.92 36.59 -5.34
CA PRO A 157 -3.04 36.90 -4.21
C PRO A 157 -3.67 36.44 -2.88
N GLY A 158 -2.99 35.55 -2.11
CA GLY A 158 -3.37 35.28 -0.71
C GLY A 158 -3.18 33.86 -0.11
N HIS A 159 -2.57 32.87 -0.79
CA HIS A 159 -2.50 31.51 -0.23
C HIS A 159 -1.22 30.71 -0.61
N SER A 160 -0.04 31.18 -0.18
CA SER A 160 1.27 30.54 -0.48
C SER A 160 1.72 29.48 0.55
N ASP A 161 0.79 28.72 1.15
CA ASP A 161 1.18 27.78 2.22
C ASP A 161 0.33 26.51 2.26
N GLN A 162 -0.27 26.11 1.13
CA GLN A 162 -1.12 24.93 1.07
C GLN A 162 -0.45 23.83 0.26
N ILE A 163 -0.35 22.63 0.86
CA ILE A 163 -0.10 21.41 0.09
C ILE A 163 -1.13 21.41 -1.05
N PRO A 164 -0.70 21.19 -2.32
CA PRO A 164 -1.62 21.15 -3.44
C PRO A 164 -2.78 20.20 -3.13
N ARG A 165 -4.00 20.57 -3.51
CA ARG A 165 -5.16 19.67 -3.42
C ARG A 165 -5.00 18.56 -4.46
N THR A 166 -4.11 17.61 -4.19
CA THR A 166 -3.80 16.47 -5.05
C THR A 166 -4.23 15.17 -4.40
N THR A 167 -4.40 14.12 -5.21
CA THR A 167 -4.54 12.74 -4.75
C THR A 167 -3.21 11.98 -4.78
N ASP A 168 -2.13 12.64 -5.18
CA ASP A 168 -0.80 12.04 -5.30
C ASP A 168 -0.02 12.15 -4.00
N LEU A 169 0.99 11.27 -3.87
CA LEU A 169 1.95 11.34 -2.79
C LEU A 169 2.86 12.55 -2.99
N VAL A 170 3.25 13.18 -1.89
CA VAL A 170 4.12 14.35 -1.91
C VAL A 170 5.33 14.17 -0.99
N TYR A 171 6.47 14.73 -1.38
CA TYR A 171 7.73 14.68 -0.62
C TYR A 171 8.45 16.02 -0.73
N ILE A 172 9.35 16.33 0.20
CA ILE A 172 10.08 17.61 0.32
C ILE A 172 11.52 17.48 -0.19
N ASP A 173 12.21 16.42 0.24
CA ASP A 173 13.65 16.24 0.03
C ASP A 173 13.91 15.18 -1.05
N ASP A 174 14.94 15.40 -1.86
CA ASP A 174 15.42 14.41 -2.82
C ASP A 174 15.91 13.15 -2.09
N SER A 175 15.62 11.98 -2.67
CA SER A 175 16.06 10.71 -2.12
C SER A 175 17.60 10.61 -2.18
N PRO A 176 18.26 10.18 -1.10
CA PRO A 176 19.69 9.94 -1.11
C PRO A 176 20.03 8.74 -2.01
N SER A 177 21.31 8.59 -2.35
CA SER A 177 21.77 7.33 -2.94
C SER A 177 21.69 6.20 -1.92
N PHE A 178 21.06 5.08 -2.31
CA PHE A 178 20.95 3.87 -1.49
C PHE A 178 22.07 2.86 -1.78
N CYS A 179 22.97 3.16 -2.73
CA CYS A 179 23.98 2.23 -3.23
C CYS A 179 25.08 1.91 -2.20
N MET A 180 25.51 2.92 -1.44
CA MET A 180 26.57 2.82 -0.44
C MET A 180 25.99 2.95 0.97
N MET A 181 26.72 2.39 1.94
CA MET A 181 26.42 2.56 3.36
C MET A 181 26.37 4.05 3.71
N SER A 182 25.29 4.48 4.36
CA SER A 182 25.09 5.85 4.83
C SER A 182 24.14 5.86 6.03
N ARG A 183 23.92 7.03 6.63
CA ARG A 183 22.90 7.20 7.68
C ARG A 183 21.47 6.84 7.26
N TYR A 184 21.21 6.74 5.95
CA TYR A 184 19.88 6.47 5.38
C TYR A 184 19.75 5.07 4.77
N SER A 185 20.87 4.35 4.55
CA SER A 185 20.88 3.07 3.85
C SER A 185 22.02 2.18 4.34
N PRO A 186 21.82 0.88 4.53
CA PRO A 186 22.92 -0.06 4.72
C PRO A 186 23.79 -0.28 3.46
N GLY A 187 23.42 0.33 2.33
CA GLY A 187 24.02 0.05 1.03
C GLY A 187 23.40 -1.18 0.35
N THR A 188 23.87 -1.47 -0.87
CA THR A 188 23.35 -2.60 -1.66
C THR A 188 24.29 -3.80 -1.73
N SER A 189 25.47 -3.73 -1.13
CA SER A 189 26.41 -4.86 -1.10
C SER A 189 25.77 -6.10 -0.47
N GLY A 190 26.06 -7.28 -1.03
CA GLY A 190 25.54 -8.57 -0.57
C GLY A 190 24.06 -8.82 -0.87
N ARG A 191 23.31 -7.83 -1.38
CA ARG A 191 21.90 -8.02 -1.73
C ARG A 191 21.75 -8.99 -2.89
N LYS A 192 20.77 -9.91 -2.79
CA LYS A 192 20.40 -10.81 -3.89
C LYS A 192 19.84 -10.01 -5.06
N CYS A 193 20.31 -10.32 -6.26
CA CYS A 193 19.80 -9.77 -7.51
C CYS A 193 19.45 -10.89 -8.51
N TYR A 194 18.81 -10.50 -9.61
CA TYR A 194 18.43 -11.40 -10.70
C TYR A 194 19.12 -10.93 -11.98
N LYS A 195 20.03 -11.77 -12.51
CA LYS A 195 20.99 -11.47 -13.58
C LYS A 195 20.39 -10.64 -14.72
N ASP A 196 19.32 -11.15 -15.33
CA ASP A 196 18.71 -10.51 -16.51
C ASP A 196 17.51 -9.61 -16.17
N LYS A 197 17.34 -9.22 -14.89
CA LYS A 197 16.21 -8.38 -14.47
C LYS A 197 16.64 -7.10 -13.77
N ASN A 198 17.54 -7.19 -12.80
CA ASN A 198 17.81 -6.06 -11.92
C ASN A 198 19.21 -6.00 -11.29
N CYS A 199 20.14 -6.88 -11.66
CA CYS A 199 21.48 -6.82 -11.08
C CYS A 199 22.17 -5.48 -11.37
N ASP A 200 22.06 -4.93 -12.58
CA ASP A 200 22.70 -3.66 -12.94
C ASP A 200 22.19 -2.49 -12.08
N SER A 201 20.88 -2.45 -11.82
CA SER A 201 20.24 -1.39 -11.05
C SER A 201 20.45 -1.55 -9.54
N ILE A 202 20.21 -2.75 -8.98
CA ILE A 202 20.32 -2.97 -7.53
C ILE A 202 21.78 -2.99 -7.06
N CYS A 203 22.72 -3.42 -7.91
CA CYS A 203 24.15 -3.41 -7.61
C CYS A 203 24.85 -2.13 -8.06
N CYS A 204 24.10 -1.16 -8.59
CA CYS A 204 24.61 0.16 -8.96
C CYS A 204 25.84 0.11 -9.89
N GLY A 205 25.86 -0.82 -10.84
CA GLY A 205 26.98 -1.00 -11.78
C GLY A 205 28.25 -1.67 -11.22
N ARG A 206 28.32 -2.00 -9.92
CA ARG A 206 29.49 -2.68 -9.32
C ARG A 206 29.63 -4.16 -9.75
N GLY A 207 28.61 -4.69 -10.41
CA GLY A 207 28.50 -6.10 -10.77
C GLY A 207 28.06 -6.98 -9.59
N HIS A 208 28.08 -8.30 -9.81
CA HIS A 208 27.59 -9.28 -8.85
C HIS A 208 28.51 -10.50 -8.75
N ASN A 209 28.55 -11.11 -7.58
CA ASN A 209 29.11 -12.43 -7.35
C ASN A 209 28.09 -13.50 -7.77
N THR A 210 28.58 -14.65 -8.22
CA THR A 210 27.75 -15.79 -8.62
C THR A 210 28.13 -16.99 -7.76
N GLN A 211 27.15 -17.57 -7.08
CA GLN A 211 27.34 -18.76 -6.26
C GLN A 211 26.37 -19.84 -6.70
N SER A 212 26.85 -21.05 -6.96
CA SER A 212 25.99 -22.21 -7.19
C SER A 212 25.49 -22.76 -5.86
N ARG A 213 24.18 -22.80 -5.66
CA ARG A 213 23.53 -23.38 -4.47
C ARG A 213 22.69 -24.57 -4.88
N VAL A 214 22.82 -25.66 -4.13
CA VAL A 214 21.94 -26.82 -4.27
C VAL A 214 20.66 -26.56 -3.48
N VAL A 215 19.52 -26.52 -4.17
CA VAL A 215 18.20 -26.28 -3.59
C VAL A 215 17.36 -27.53 -3.77
N THR A 216 16.80 -28.03 -2.67
CA THR A 216 15.84 -29.14 -2.69
C THR A 216 14.43 -28.58 -2.55
N ARG A 217 13.56 -28.92 -3.50
CA ARG A 217 12.16 -28.49 -3.52
C ARG A 217 11.20 -29.63 -3.86
N PRO A 218 9.96 -29.58 -3.36
CA PRO A 218 8.91 -30.51 -3.80
C PRO A 218 8.71 -30.41 -5.31
N CYS A 219 8.64 -31.55 -5.97
CA CYS A 219 8.46 -31.67 -7.41
C CYS A 219 7.60 -32.90 -7.72
N GLN A 220 7.11 -33.00 -8.97
CA GLN A 220 6.36 -34.16 -9.44
C GLN A 220 5.22 -34.54 -8.48
N CYS A 221 4.48 -33.54 -8.02
CA CYS A 221 3.40 -33.70 -7.07
C CYS A 221 2.21 -34.40 -7.71
N GLN A 222 1.71 -35.46 -7.08
CA GLN A 222 0.53 -36.20 -7.50
C GLN A 222 -0.56 -36.10 -6.44
N VAL A 223 -1.79 -35.80 -6.89
CA VAL A 223 -2.97 -35.86 -6.02
C VAL A 223 -3.36 -37.32 -5.88
N ARG A 224 -3.36 -37.84 -4.66
CA ARG A 224 -3.92 -39.16 -4.36
C ARG A 224 -5.43 -39.03 -4.16
N TRP A 225 -6.20 -39.86 -4.85
CA TRP A 225 -7.64 -39.92 -4.66
C TRP A 225 -7.91 -40.37 -3.20
N CYS A 226 -8.62 -39.53 -2.44
CA CYS A 226 -8.72 -39.50 -0.96
C CYS A 226 -7.71 -38.61 -0.17
N CYS A 227 -7.33 -37.49 -0.80
CA CYS A 227 -7.23 -36.15 -0.18
C CYS A 227 -5.86 -35.65 0.30
N TYR A 228 -4.75 -36.21 -0.20
CA TYR A 228 -3.43 -35.62 0.04
C TYR A 228 -2.60 -35.55 -1.24
N VAL A 229 -1.67 -34.59 -1.24
CA VAL A 229 -0.70 -34.39 -2.31
C VAL A 229 0.61 -35.03 -1.88
N GLU A 230 1.08 -35.95 -2.68
CA GLU A 230 2.38 -36.60 -2.48
C GLU A 230 3.37 -36.02 -3.50
N CYS A 231 4.49 -35.46 -3.02
CA CYS A 231 5.53 -34.88 -3.87
C CYS A 231 6.85 -35.60 -3.62
N LYS A 232 7.66 -35.73 -4.67
CA LYS A 232 9.07 -36.13 -4.51
C LYS A 232 9.90 -34.91 -4.11
N GLN A 233 11.06 -35.16 -3.49
CA GLN A 233 12.06 -34.11 -3.26
C GLN A 233 13.01 -34.09 -4.46
N CYS A 234 12.99 -33.02 -5.24
CA CYS A 234 13.95 -32.82 -6.32
C CYS A 234 15.04 -31.86 -5.86
N THR A 235 16.28 -32.25 -6.11
CA THR A 235 17.44 -31.41 -5.88
C THR A 235 17.90 -30.80 -7.20
N GLN A 236 18.02 -29.47 -7.24
CA GLN A 236 18.50 -28.74 -8.40
C GLN A 236 19.61 -27.78 -7.99
N ARG A 237 20.62 -27.62 -8.85
CA ARG A 237 21.64 -26.58 -8.69
C ARG A 237 21.08 -25.29 -9.30
N GLU A 238 20.96 -24.25 -8.48
CA GLU A 238 20.54 -22.91 -8.89
C GLU A 238 21.70 -21.92 -8.71
N GLU A 239 21.80 -20.93 -9.59
CA GLU A 239 22.74 -19.83 -9.42
C GLU A 239 22.11 -18.72 -8.59
N VAL A 240 22.84 -18.25 -7.58
CA VAL A 240 22.47 -17.12 -6.74
C VAL A 240 23.44 -15.98 -7.02
N TYR A 241 22.89 -14.83 -7.37
CA TYR A 241 23.66 -13.62 -7.65
C TYR A 241 23.52 -12.62 -6.49
N THR A 242 24.64 -12.09 -6.01
CA THR A 242 24.68 -11.09 -4.94
C THR A 242 25.54 -9.90 -5.34
N CYS A 243 25.13 -8.69 -5.00
CA CYS A 243 25.88 -7.49 -5.35
C CYS A 243 27.26 -7.48 -4.70
N LYS A 244 28.25 -7.01 -5.47
CA LYS A 244 29.61 -6.76 -4.96
C LYS A 244 29.65 -5.51 -4.08
N ASP A 245 30.67 -5.49 -3.23
CA ASP A 245 31.08 -4.30 -2.47
C ASP A 245 31.43 -3.14 -3.41
#